data_AF-A0A9C9MZL5-F1
#
_entry.id   AF-A0A9C9MZL5-F1
#
_cell.length_a   1.000
_cell.length_b   1.000
_cell.length_c   1.000
_cell.angle_alpha   90.00
_cell.angle_beta   90.00
_cell.angle_gamma   90.00
#
_symmetry.space_group_name_H-M   'P 1'
#
loop_
_entity.id
_entity.type
_entity.pdbx_description
1 polymer ?
#
loop_
_entity_poly.entity_id
_entity_poly.type
_entity_poly.pdbx_seq_one_letter_code
_entity_poly.pdbx_strand_id
1 'polypeptide(L)'
;MKTIDLRSDTVTLPTPAMREAMAHAPLGDDVYGEDPTINALEQRSAELFEKRAALFVPSGTMGNLASILAHCQRGDEVIMGNKAHTFLYEAGGISALGGIHTYTIPNQEDGSLLLDDIANAIRPDDIHAPISRLLVLENTQNACGGTVLTPEYTRQAAEIAHQHGLLVHIDGARIFNAAVAQKVPVSELTREADSVTFCLSKGLCCPAGSVIVGSQPFIDQVRRVRKMLGGGMRQAGVLAAAGLVALDEMIDRLADDHTRARHLAQALGQIKGIHILNDPPPTNMVYMRLDSDITLTDEKLIAGCAAQGIVIRGRNGVFRLV
;
A
#
# COMPACT_ATOMS: atom_id res chain seq x y z
N MET A 1 -13.57 -24.70 -16.53
CA MET A 1 -12.12 -24.45 -16.35
C MET A 1 -11.97 -23.47 -15.19
N LYS A 2 -10.99 -23.64 -14.30
CA LYS A 2 -10.76 -22.69 -13.20
C LYS A 2 -10.12 -21.43 -13.77
N THR A 3 -10.73 -20.26 -13.58
CA THR A 3 -10.20 -18.97 -14.05
C THR A 3 -8.89 -18.64 -13.35
N ILE A 4 -7.89 -18.17 -14.10
CA ILE A 4 -6.63 -17.60 -13.59
C ILE A 4 -6.76 -16.08 -13.66
N ASP A 5 -6.87 -15.41 -12.52
CA ASP A 5 -7.03 -13.96 -12.45
C ASP A 5 -5.72 -13.30 -12.01
N LEU A 6 -5.06 -12.61 -12.94
CA LEU A 6 -3.78 -11.93 -12.74
C LEU A 6 -3.92 -10.40 -12.75
N ARG A 7 -5.15 -9.87 -12.61
CA ARG A 7 -5.39 -8.42 -12.70
C ARG A 7 -4.77 -7.66 -11.52
N SER A 8 -4.89 -8.24 -10.33
CA SER A 8 -4.40 -7.68 -9.07
C SER A 8 -4.57 -8.70 -7.95
N ASP A 9 -3.70 -8.64 -6.96
CA ASP A 9 -3.87 -9.26 -5.64
C ASP A 9 -5.10 -8.78 -4.83
N THR A 10 -5.89 -7.82 -5.31
CA THR A 10 -7.16 -7.42 -4.68
C THR A 10 -8.30 -8.40 -4.96
N VAL A 11 -8.11 -9.37 -5.86
CA VAL A 11 -9.13 -10.37 -6.23
C VAL A 11 -9.08 -11.62 -5.32
N THR A 12 -8.17 -11.62 -4.34
CA THR A 12 -8.06 -12.68 -3.34
C THR A 12 -9.39 -12.87 -2.60
N LEU A 13 -9.66 -14.11 -2.20
CA LEU A 13 -10.87 -14.47 -1.46
C LEU A 13 -10.48 -15.01 -0.08
N PRO A 14 -11.34 -14.82 0.94
CA PRO A 14 -11.08 -15.34 2.27
C PRO A 14 -10.86 -16.84 2.26
N THR A 15 -9.82 -17.29 2.96
CA THR A 15 -9.50 -18.70 3.18
C THR A 15 -10.59 -19.38 4.02
N PRO A 16 -10.66 -20.72 4.07
CA PRO A 16 -11.56 -21.41 4.99
C PRO A 16 -11.35 -21.00 6.46
N ALA A 17 -10.09 -20.84 6.90
CA ALA A 17 -9.76 -20.39 8.25
C ALA A 17 -10.29 -18.97 8.53
N MET A 18 -10.13 -18.04 7.57
CA MET A 18 -10.71 -16.71 7.68
C MET A 18 -12.23 -16.77 7.77
N ARG A 19 -12.90 -17.55 6.93
CA ARG A 19 -14.37 -17.68 6.95
C ARG A 19 -14.88 -18.18 8.29
N GLU A 20 -14.20 -19.16 8.87
CA GLU A 20 -14.53 -19.71 10.18
C GLU A 20 -14.31 -18.68 11.29
N ALA A 21 -13.17 -17.97 11.27
CA ALA A 21 -12.86 -16.91 12.23
C ALA A 21 -13.89 -15.77 12.17
N MET A 22 -14.28 -15.34 10.96
CA MET A 22 -15.31 -14.31 10.78
C MET A 22 -16.68 -14.76 11.32
N ALA A 23 -17.03 -16.05 11.16
CA ALA A 23 -18.32 -16.58 11.60
C ALA A 23 -18.45 -16.66 13.14
N HIS A 24 -17.34 -16.83 13.85
CA HIS A 24 -17.31 -17.04 15.30
C HIS A 24 -16.70 -15.88 16.09
N ALA A 25 -16.37 -14.77 15.42
CA ALA A 25 -15.73 -13.61 16.04
C ALA A 25 -16.57 -13.05 17.20
N PRO A 26 -16.00 -12.79 18.39
CA PRO A 26 -16.67 -12.00 19.40
C PRO A 26 -16.78 -10.54 18.94
N LEU A 27 -17.96 -9.94 19.04
CA LEU A 27 -18.26 -8.62 18.48
C LEU A 27 -18.67 -7.63 19.56
N GLY A 28 -18.53 -6.34 19.26
CA GLY A 28 -18.98 -5.23 20.08
C GLY A 28 -19.21 -3.99 19.22
N ASP A 29 -19.45 -2.83 19.83
CA ASP A 29 -19.53 -1.56 19.09
C ASP A 29 -18.15 -0.88 19.06
N ASP A 30 -17.47 -0.89 17.91
CA ASP A 30 -16.16 -0.24 17.73
C ASP A 30 -16.20 1.29 17.98
N VAL A 31 -17.34 1.95 17.82
CA VAL A 31 -17.44 3.39 18.17
C VAL A 31 -17.33 3.62 19.67
N TYR A 32 -17.75 2.65 20.49
CA TYR A 32 -17.55 2.67 21.93
C TYR A 32 -16.22 2.03 22.35
N GLY A 33 -15.45 1.48 21.40
CA GLY A 33 -14.20 0.75 21.68
C GLY A 33 -14.43 -0.63 22.29
N GLU A 34 -15.63 -1.19 22.12
CA GLU A 34 -16.07 -2.42 22.79
C GLU A 34 -15.98 -3.66 21.91
N ASP A 35 -15.56 -3.55 20.65
CA ASP A 35 -15.37 -4.72 19.77
C ASP A 35 -14.03 -5.41 20.08
N PRO A 36 -14.04 -6.59 20.75
CA PRO A 36 -12.81 -7.22 21.22
C PRO A 36 -11.94 -7.72 20.07
N THR A 37 -12.53 -8.06 18.93
CA THR A 37 -11.77 -8.57 17.77
C THR A 37 -11.08 -7.44 17.03
N ILE A 38 -11.72 -6.28 16.90
CA ILE A 38 -11.06 -5.05 16.40
C ILE A 38 -9.89 -4.68 17.30
N ASN A 39 -10.11 -4.63 18.62
CA ASN A 39 -9.07 -4.28 19.59
C ASN A 39 -7.86 -5.23 19.51
N ALA A 40 -8.11 -6.54 19.36
CA ALA A 40 -7.06 -7.53 19.17
C ALA A 40 -6.27 -7.32 17.87
N LEU A 41 -6.96 -7.03 16.75
CA LEU A 41 -6.29 -6.74 15.48
C LEU A 41 -5.43 -5.48 15.57
N GLU A 42 -5.96 -4.41 16.17
CA GLU A 42 -5.24 -3.14 16.34
C GLU A 42 -3.99 -3.36 17.22
N GLN A 43 -4.13 -4.06 18.34
CA GLN A 43 -3.01 -4.39 19.22
C GLN A 43 -1.93 -5.23 18.49
N ARG A 44 -2.32 -6.32 17.83
CA ARG A 44 -1.41 -7.19 17.09
C ARG A 44 -0.67 -6.44 15.99
N SER A 45 -1.36 -5.53 15.30
CA SER A 45 -0.77 -4.69 14.27
C SER A 45 0.25 -3.70 14.85
N ALA A 46 -0.06 -3.06 15.98
CA ALA A 46 0.88 -2.17 16.66
C ALA A 46 2.16 -2.92 17.09
N GLU A 47 2.01 -4.13 17.63
CA GLU A 47 3.13 -4.99 18.04
C GLU A 47 4.04 -5.36 16.85
N LEU A 48 3.48 -5.83 15.73
CA LEU A 48 4.25 -6.22 14.54
C LEU A 48 5.09 -5.08 13.96
N PHE A 49 4.57 -3.84 14.02
CA PHE A 49 5.26 -2.66 13.52
C PHE A 49 6.10 -1.94 14.58
N GLU A 50 6.14 -2.46 15.81
CA GLU A 50 6.78 -1.81 16.97
C GLU A 50 6.31 -0.35 17.18
N LYS A 51 5.02 -0.10 16.92
CA LYS A 51 4.36 1.19 17.13
C LYS A 51 3.47 1.14 18.37
N ARG A 52 3.03 2.31 18.84
CA ARG A 52 2.29 2.42 20.10
C ARG A 52 0.81 2.08 19.96
N ALA A 53 0.24 2.34 18.79
CA ALA A 53 -1.18 2.15 18.54
C ALA A 53 -1.44 1.85 17.06
N ALA A 54 -2.62 1.29 16.80
CA ALA A 54 -3.12 1.07 15.47
C ALA A 54 -4.62 1.41 15.37
N LEU A 55 -5.11 1.53 14.14
CA LEU A 55 -6.52 1.79 13.84
C LEU A 55 -6.97 1.04 12.59
N PHE A 56 -8.03 0.25 12.71
CA PHE A 56 -8.68 -0.37 11.56
C PHE A 56 -9.47 0.66 10.73
N VAL A 57 -9.36 0.56 9.41
CA VAL A 57 -10.11 1.37 8.44
C VAL A 57 -10.67 0.48 7.30
N PRO A 58 -11.80 0.87 6.66
CA PRO A 58 -12.42 0.05 5.61
C PRO A 58 -11.55 -0.20 4.36
N SER A 59 -10.63 0.72 4.04
CA SER A 59 -9.80 0.64 2.82
C SER A 59 -8.47 1.37 3.00
N GLY A 60 -7.49 1.01 2.15
CA GLY A 60 -6.18 1.68 2.12
C GLY A 60 -6.28 3.17 1.77
N THR A 61 -7.19 3.53 0.86
CA THR A 61 -7.46 4.93 0.53
C THR A 61 -7.96 5.73 1.73
N MET A 62 -8.86 5.18 2.55
CA MET A 62 -9.22 5.86 3.80
C MET A 62 -8.04 5.90 4.77
N GLY A 63 -7.20 4.86 4.79
CA GLY A 63 -5.98 4.79 5.58
C GLY A 63 -5.04 5.96 5.33
N ASN A 64 -4.64 6.13 4.07
CA ASN A 64 -3.77 7.22 3.63
C ASN A 64 -4.44 8.58 3.83
N LEU A 65 -5.70 8.74 3.40
CA LEU A 65 -6.44 9.99 3.55
C LEU A 65 -6.54 10.41 5.02
N ALA A 66 -6.96 9.51 5.90
CA ALA A 66 -7.11 9.82 7.32
C ALA A 66 -5.76 10.13 8.00
N SER A 67 -4.70 9.43 7.60
CA SER A 67 -3.34 9.69 8.09
C SER A 67 -2.84 11.07 7.67
N ILE A 68 -3.01 11.43 6.40
CA ILE A 68 -2.57 12.73 5.86
C ILE A 68 -3.39 13.87 6.49
N LEU A 69 -4.71 13.72 6.63
CA LEU A 69 -5.56 14.71 7.30
C LEU A 69 -5.26 14.85 8.81
N ALA A 70 -4.69 13.83 9.45
CA ALA A 70 -4.28 13.91 10.85
C ALA A 70 -2.91 14.59 11.03
N HIS A 71 -1.99 14.42 10.07
CA HIS A 71 -0.66 15.05 10.09
C HIS A 71 -0.67 16.49 9.61
N CYS A 72 -1.53 16.82 8.65
CA CYS A 72 -1.52 18.09 7.94
C CYS A 72 -2.72 18.96 8.32
N GLN A 73 -2.49 20.27 8.27
CA GLN A 73 -3.54 21.29 8.33
C GLN A 73 -3.92 21.77 6.93
N ARG A 74 -5.02 22.51 6.84
CA ARG A 74 -5.39 23.20 5.59
C ARG A 74 -4.29 24.20 5.23
N GLY A 75 -3.80 24.13 4.00
CA GLY A 75 -2.68 24.96 3.51
C GLY A 75 -1.29 24.36 3.73
N ASP A 76 -1.18 23.25 4.46
CA ASP A 76 0.06 22.46 4.50
C ASP A 76 0.28 21.76 3.13
N GLU A 77 1.52 21.37 2.88
CA GLU A 77 1.96 20.65 1.69
C GLU A 77 2.50 19.26 2.04
N VAL A 78 2.15 18.28 1.20
CA VAL A 78 2.67 16.91 1.26
C VAL A 78 3.58 16.67 0.07
N ILE A 79 4.82 16.25 0.36
CA ILE A 79 5.81 15.85 -0.63
C ILE A 79 5.66 14.34 -0.88
N MET A 80 5.54 13.93 -2.15
CA MET A 80 5.39 12.51 -2.50
C MET A 80 5.89 12.23 -3.91
N GLY A 81 5.96 10.95 -4.28
CA GLY A 81 6.30 10.54 -5.64
C GLY A 81 5.21 10.84 -6.66
N ASN A 82 5.58 11.22 -7.88
CA ASN A 82 4.65 11.44 -9.00
C ASN A 82 3.96 10.15 -9.50
N LYS A 83 4.41 8.98 -9.04
CA LYS A 83 3.79 7.67 -9.27
C LYS A 83 3.12 7.08 -8.03
N ALA A 84 3.07 7.82 -6.92
CA ALA A 84 2.47 7.36 -5.68
C ALA A 84 0.96 7.14 -5.83
N HIS A 85 0.42 6.13 -5.14
CA HIS A 85 -1.01 5.82 -5.12
C HIS A 85 -1.82 7.00 -4.55
N THR A 86 -1.32 7.62 -3.48
CA THR A 86 -1.89 8.82 -2.85
C THR A 86 -2.04 10.00 -3.80
N PHE A 87 -1.23 10.07 -4.86
CA PHE A 87 -1.34 11.07 -5.91
C PHE A 87 -2.25 10.62 -7.06
N LEU A 88 -1.98 9.45 -7.64
CA LEU A 88 -2.60 9.01 -8.89
C LEU A 88 -4.00 8.39 -8.73
N TYR A 89 -4.27 7.71 -7.62
CA TYR A 89 -5.37 6.75 -7.52
C TYR A 89 -6.31 7.00 -6.33
N GLU A 90 -6.18 8.13 -5.65
CA GLU A 90 -7.03 8.51 -4.51
C GLU A 90 -7.89 9.75 -4.80
N ALA A 91 -8.13 10.02 -6.09
CA ALA A 91 -9.04 11.06 -6.58
C ALA A 91 -8.76 12.47 -6.03
N GLY A 92 -7.51 12.76 -5.67
CA GLY A 92 -7.13 14.05 -5.07
C GLY A 92 -7.75 14.29 -3.69
N GLY A 93 -8.09 13.22 -2.95
CA GLY A 93 -8.85 13.30 -1.70
C GLY A 93 -8.27 14.25 -0.65
N ILE A 94 -6.94 14.32 -0.53
CA ILE A 94 -6.27 15.20 0.44
C ILE A 94 -6.47 16.68 0.10
N SER A 95 -6.56 17.02 -1.19
CA SER A 95 -6.87 18.38 -1.64
C SER A 95 -8.35 18.67 -1.44
N ALA A 96 -9.23 17.76 -1.89
CA ALA A 96 -10.67 17.95 -1.86
C ALA A 96 -11.26 18.01 -0.44
N LEU A 97 -10.72 17.23 0.50
CA LEU A 97 -11.28 17.07 1.85
C LEU A 97 -10.41 17.73 2.93
N GLY A 98 -9.12 17.93 2.67
CA GLY A 98 -8.19 18.56 3.62
C GLY A 98 -7.77 19.98 3.26
N GLY A 99 -7.96 20.40 2.00
CA GLY A 99 -7.34 21.62 1.48
C GLY A 99 -5.82 21.59 1.61
N ILE A 100 -5.23 20.42 1.39
CA ILE A 100 -3.79 20.16 1.49
C ILE A 100 -3.18 20.22 0.09
N HIS A 101 -2.05 20.92 -0.03
CA HIS A 101 -1.29 21.04 -1.26
C HIS A 101 -0.44 19.80 -1.50
N THR A 102 -0.20 19.44 -2.77
CA THR A 102 0.65 18.30 -3.14
C THR A 102 1.87 18.81 -3.90
N TYR A 103 3.05 18.34 -3.51
CA TYR A 103 4.29 18.51 -4.25
C TYR A 103 4.81 17.16 -4.70
N THR A 104 4.91 16.95 -6.01
CA THR A 104 5.37 15.66 -6.56
C THR A 104 6.83 15.71 -6.99
N ILE A 105 7.59 14.71 -6.59
CA ILE A 105 8.96 14.44 -7.04
C ILE A 105 8.95 13.25 -8.02
N PRO A 106 9.80 13.23 -9.06
CA PRO A 106 9.92 12.07 -9.93
C PRO A 106 10.35 10.79 -9.20
N ASN A 107 9.55 9.73 -9.28
CA ASN A 107 9.99 8.39 -8.85
C ASN A 107 11.06 7.85 -9.79
N GLN A 108 12.13 7.30 -9.21
CA GLN A 108 13.13 6.49 -9.89
C GLN A 108 12.55 5.13 -10.30
N GLU A 109 13.27 4.39 -11.14
CA GLU A 109 12.86 3.06 -11.60
C GLU A 109 12.74 2.05 -10.44
N ASP A 110 13.59 2.17 -9.42
CA ASP A 110 13.52 1.35 -8.20
C ASP A 110 12.40 1.79 -7.22
N GLY A 111 11.60 2.80 -7.60
CA GLY A 111 10.51 3.34 -6.79
C GLY A 111 10.93 4.42 -5.79
N SER A 112 12.23 4.62 -5.57
CA SER A 112 12.73 5.67 -4.68
C SER A 112 12.47 7.07 -5.23
N LEU A 113 12.62 8.06 -4.36
CA LEU A 113 12.77 9.48 -4.69
C LEU A 113 14.23 9.85 -4.44
N LEU A 114 14.84 10.63 -5.32
CA LEU A 114 16.20 11.11 -5.09
C LEU A 114 16.23 11.95 -3.81
N LEU A 115 17.19 11.68 -2.94
CA LEU A 115 17.32 12.35 -1.64
C LEU A 115 17.49 13.87 -1.80
N ASP A 116 18.28 14.29 -2.80
CA ASP A 116 18.45 15.71 -3.12
C ASP A 116 17.13 16.34 -3.57
N ASP A 117 16.29 15.63 -4.32
CA ASP A 117 14.99 16.14 -4.73
C ASP A 117 14.03 16.26 -3.54
N ILE A 118 14.12 15.35 -2.56
CA ILE A 118 13.36 15.48 -1.30
C ILE A 118 13.78 16.75 -0.58
N ALA A 119 15.09 16.97 -0.40
CA ALA A 119 15.61 18.17 0.27
C ALA A 119 15.21 19.45 -0.47
N ASN A 120 15.32 19.47 -1.80
CA ASN A 120 15.00 20.62 -2.64
C ASN A 120 13.49 20.91 -2.72
N ALA A 121 12.63 19.93 -2.46
CA ALA A 121 11.18 20.12 -2.44
C ALA A 121 10.67 20.80 -1.17
N ILE A 122 11.47 20.80 -0.09
CA ILE A 122 11.10 21.42 1.18
C ILE A 122 11.15 22.94 1.03
N ARG A 123 10.01 23.60 1.29
CA ARG A 123 9.91 25.05 1.15
C ARG A 123 10.40 25.78 2.39
N PRO A 124 11.08 26.93 2.23
CA PRO A 124 11.38 27.79 3.36
C PRO A 124 10.10 28.38 3.96
N ASP A 125 10.18 28.85 5.21
CA ASP A 125 9.12 29.65 5.84
C ASP A 125 9.02 31.02 5.14
N ASP A 126 8.17 31.08 4.11
CA ASP A 126 7.92 32.26 3.29
C ASP A 126 6.41 32.39 3.04
N ILE A 127 5.88 33.60 3.17
CA ILE A 127 4.43 33.86 3.11
C ILE A 127 3.79 33.53 1.75
N HIS A 128 4.58 33.38 0.68
CA HIS A 128 4.10 32.99 -0.64
C HIS A 128 3.98 31.47 -0.80
N ALA A 129 4.59 30.69 0.10
CA ALA A 129 4.69 29.23 0.03
C ALA A 129 3.69 28.52 0.96
N PRO A 130 3.22 27.31 0.60
CA PRO A 130 2.59 26.42 1.58
C PRO A 130 3.65 25.86 2.56
N ILE A 131 3.20 25.36 3.71
CA ILE A 131 4.07 24.79 4.74
C ILE A 131 4.32 23.31 4.42
N SER A 132 5.53 22.94 4.02
CA SER A 132 5.90 21.53 3.84
C SER A 132 5.82 20.80 5.20
N ARG A 133 4.91 19.83 5.32
CA ARG A 133 4.59 19.16 6.60
C ARG A 133 4.89 17.68 6.61
N LEU A 134 4.74 17.00 5.47
CA LEU A 134 4.73 15.55 5.42
C LEU A 134 5.46 15.05 4.17
N LEU A 135 6.34 14.07 4.34
CA LEU A 135 6.87 13.23 3.27
C LEU A 135 6.08 11.92 3.23
N VAL A 136 5.59 11.53 2.05
CA VAL A 136 4.94 10.23 1.82
C VAL A 136 5.82 9.36 0.93
N LEU A 137 6.19 8.19 1.45
CA LEU A 137 6.83 7.11 0.70
C LEU A 137 5.82 5.99 0.43
N GLU A 138 6.05 5.18 -0.61
CA GLU A 138 5.23 4.00 -0.93
C GLU A 138 6.12 2.75 -0.97
N ASN A 139 5.82 1.73 -0.16
CA ASN A 139 6.60 0.50 -0.09
C ASN A 139 5.71 -0.75 0.08
N THR A 140 5.64 -1.65 -0.90
CA THR A 140 6.28 -1.63 -2.23
C THR A 140 5.71 -0.55 -3.15
N GLN A 141 6.51 0.01 -4.07
CA GLN A 141 6.01 0.95 -5.07
C GLN A 141 5.31 0.21 -6.22
N ASN A 142 3.99 0.36 -6.33
CA ASN A 142 3.17 -0.35 -7.31
C ASN A 142 3.46 0.05 -8.77
N ALA A 143 3.41 1.34 -9.09
CA ALA A 143 3.62 1.87 -10.44
C ALA A 143 5.07 1.75 -10.96
N CYS A 144 6.04 1.45 -10.08
CA CYS A 144 7.42 1.10 -10.45
C CYS A 144 7.67 -0.42 -10.53
N GLY A 145 6.63 -1.26 -10.48
CA GLY A 145 6.78 -2.70 -10.70
C GLY A 145 6.81 -3.54 -9.43
N GLY A 146 6.24 -3.04 -8.32
CA GLY A 146 6.26 -3.71 -7.02
C GLY A 146 7.65 -3.66 -6.37
N THR A 147 8.43 -2.62 -6.66
CA THR A 147 9.80 -2.45 -6.13
C THR A 147 9.79 -2.20 -4.64
N VAL A 148 10.91 -2.54 -4.00
CA VAL A 148 11.08 -2.47 -2.54
C VAL A 148 11.99 -1.30 -2.19
N LEU A 149 11.56 -0.49 -1.23
CA LEU A 149 12.46 0.48 -0.59
C LEU A 149 13.18 -0.21 0.57
N THR A 150 14.48 0.01 0.68
CA THR A 150 15.32 -0.61 1.72
C THR A 150 15.19 0.11 3.06
N PRO A 151 15.47 -0.55 4.19
CA PRO A 151 15.54 0.13 5.49
C PRO A 151 16.49 1.33 5.48
N GLU A 152 17.64 1.20 4.83
CA GLU A 152 18.64 2.27 4.74
C GLU A 152 18.14 3.47 3.93
N TYR A 153 17.48 3.24 2.79
CA TYR A 153 16.88 4.33 2.03
C TYR A 153 15.78 5.04 2.83
N THR A 154 14.87 4.28 3.45
CA THR A 154 13.81 4.86 4.28
C THR A 154 14.40 5.70 5.41
N ARG A 155 15.50 5.24 6.03
CA ARG A 155 16.21 5.99 7.07
C ARG A 155 16.78 7.31 6.54
N GLN A 156 17.46 7.29 5.39
CA GLN A 156 18.02 8.50 4.78
C GLN A 156 16.95 9.52 4.39
N ALA A 157 15.85 9.06 3.79
CA ALA A 157 14.73 9.94 3.41
C ALA A 157 14.02 10.53 4.64
N ALA A 158 13.82 9.72 5.68
CA ALA A 158 13.23 10.18 6.93
C ALA A 158 14.12 11.17 7.67
N GLU A 159 15.44 10.93 7.70
CA GLU A 159 16.41 11.83 8.30
C GLU A 159 16.34 13.23 7.67
N ILE A 160 16.23 13.34 6.34
CA ILE A 160 16.06 14.62 5.65
C ILE A 160 14.74 15.29 6.07
N ALA A 161 13.64 14.55 6.10
CA ALA A 161 12.33 15.09 6.48
C ALA A 161 12.34 15.60 7.93
N HIS A 162 12.79 14.78 8.87
CA HIS A 162 12.81 15.10 10.30
C HIS A 162 13.76 16.26 10.63
N GLN A 163 14.92 16.36 9.97
CA GLN A 163 15.84 17.50 10.13
C GLN A 163 15.20 18.85 9.77
N HIS A 164 14.19 18.84 8.91
CA HIS A 164 13.43 20.02 8.50
C HIS A 164 12.06 20.14 9.18
N GLY A 165 11.77 19.29 10.18
CA GLY A 165 10.53 19.32 10.94
C GLY A 165 9.30 18.74 10.21
N LEU A 166 9.50 18.02 9.10
CA LEU A 166 8.45 17.25 8.44
C LEU A 166 8.26 15.91 9.16
N LEU A 167 7.07 15.34 9.03
CA LEU A 167 6.77 13.96 9.43
C LEU A 167 6.91 13.03 8.22
N VAL A 168 6.93 11.71 8.47
CA VAL A 168 7.01 10.68 7.44
C VAL A 168 5.83 9.71 7.55
N HIS A 169 5.11 9.54 6.44
CA HIS A 169 4.10 8.49 6.28
C HIS A 169 4.55 7.48 5.22
N ILE A 170 4.34 6.19 5.48
CA ILE A 170 4.53 5.16 4.46
C ILE A 170 3.17 4.61 4.05
N ASP A 171 2.82 4.78 2.78
CA ASP A 171 1.83 3.92 2.12
C ASP A 171 2.44 2.52 1.97
N GLY A 172 2.17 1.71 2.97
CA GLY A 172 2.58 0.33 3.10
C GLY A 172 1.53 -0.65 2.62
N ALA A 173 0.71 -0.29 1.62
CA ALA A 173 -0.34 -1.17 1.08
C ALA A 173 0.13 -2.61 0.79
N ARG A 174 1.42 -2.81 0.53
CA ARG A 174 2.08 -4.10 0.32
C ARG A 174 3.37 -4.24 1.14
N ILE A 175 3.48 -3.60 2.29
CA ILE A 175 4.73 -3.57 3.08
C ILE A 175 5.24 -4.96 3.47
N PHE A 176 4.34 -5.93 3.69
CA PHE A 176 4.73 -7.32 3.95
C PHE A 176 5.37 -8.01 2.75
N ASN A 177 5.03 -7.63 1.50
CA ASN A 177 5.77 -8.11 0.33
C ASN A 177 7.21 -7.59 0.36
N ALA A 178 7.41 -6.33 0.74
CA ALA A 178 8.76 -5.75 0.87
C ALA A 178 9.57 -6.42 1.99
N ALA A 179 8.93 -6.68 3.13
CA ALA A 179 9.54 -7.38 4.28
C ALA A 179 10.00 -8.79 3.89
N VAL A 180 9.11 -9.57 3.26
CA VAL A 180 9.41 -10.94 2.80
C VAL A 180 10.49 -10.96 1.72
N ALA A 181 10.44 -10.04 0.75
CA ALA A 181 11.44 -9.97 -0.32
C ALA A 181 12.84 -9.63 0.20
N GLN A 182 12.93 -8.75 1.20
CA GLN A 182 14.19 -8.34 1.83
C GLN A 182 14.60 -9.23 3.01
N LYS A 183 13.72 -10.14 3.45
CA LYS A 183 13.92 -11.03 4.60
C LYS A 183 14.22 -10.27 5.90
N VAL A 184 13.51 -9.17 6.12
CA VAL A 184 13.60 -8.33 7.32
C VAL A 184 12.22 -8.25 8.00
N PRO A 185 12.14 -8.06 9.32
CA PRO A 185 10.88 -7.77 9.96
C PRO A 185 10.29 -6.45 9.44
N VAL A 186 8.96 -6.36 9.41
CA VAL A 186 8.28 -5.15 8.90
C VAL A 186 8.65 -3.89 9.69
N SER A 187 8.93 -4.04 10.99
CA SER A 187 9.36 -2.95 11.87
C SER A 187 10.68 -2.30 11.41
N GLU A 188 11.58 -3.04 10.76
CA GLU A 188 12.84 -2.51 10.23
C GLU A 188 12.60 -1.57 9.03
N LEU A 189 11.64 -1.90 8.16
CA LEU A 189 11.27 -1.06 7.01
C LEU A 189 10.55 0.23 7.40
N THR A 190 9.92 0.24 8.57
CA THR A 190 9.01 1.32 9.00
C THR A 190 9.48 2.03 10.26
N ARG A 191 10.70 1.74 10.73
CA ARG A 191 11.24 2.24 11.99
C ARG A 191 11.15 3.76 12.08
N GLU A 192 11.69 4.43 11.07
CA GLU A 192 11.79 5.88 10.98
C GLU A 192 10.50 6.57 10.50
N ALA A 193 9.44 5.81 10.18
CA ALA A 193 8.16 6.41 9.81
C ALA A 193 7.34 6.80 11.05
N ASP A 194 6.74 8.00 11.02
CA ASP A 194 5.81 8.45 12.07
C ASP A 194 4.48 7.69 12.00
N SER A 195 4.11 7.23 10.80
CA SER A 195 2.90 6.45 10.57
C SER A 195 2.99 5.57 9.33
N VAL A 196 2.23 4.48 9.31
CA VAL A 196 2.16 3.57 8.18
C VAL A 196 0.71 3.14 7.97
N THR A 197 0.25 3.13 6.73
CA THR A 197 -0.98 2.41 6.34
C THR A 197 -0.59 1.10 5.69
N PHE A 198 -1.17 -0.04 6.08
CA PHE A 198 -1.02 -1.29 5.33
C PHE A 198 -2.35 -1.96 5.01
N CYS A 199 -2.42 -2.68 3.89
CA CYS A 199 -3.65 -3.33 3.47
C CYS A 199 -3.72 -4.80 3.89
N LEU A 200 -4.88 -5.18 4.41
CA LEU A 200 -5.24 -6.59 4.67
C LEU A 200 -5.88 -7.23 3.42
N SER A 201 -6.55 -6.43 2.59
CA SER A 201 -7.37 -6.90 1.47
C SER A 201 -6.63 -7.03 0.12
N LYS A 202 -5.38 -7.49 0.17
CA LYS A 202 -4.54 -7.73 -1.01
C LYS A 202 -3.93 -9.14 -0.94
N GLY A 203 -2.61 -9.27 -0.99
CA GLY A 203 -1.90 -10.55 -0.80
C GLY A 203 -2.19 -11.23 0.55
N LEU A 204 -2.69 -10.48 1.53
CA LEU A 204 -3.15 -10.96 2.84
C LEU A 204 -4.60 -11.51 2.84
N CYS A 205 -5.27 -11.53 1.69
CA CYS A 205 -6.54 -12.23 1.43
C CYS A 205 -7.77 -11.85 2.26
N CYS A 206 -7.72 -10.80 3.07
CA CYS A 206 -8.91 -10.33 3.78
C CYS A 206 -9.97 -9.80 2.79
N PRO A 207 -11.26 -9.94 3.09
CA PRO A 207 -12.31 -9.46 2.18
C PRO A 207 -12.38 -7.93 2.08
N ALA A 208 -11.91 -7.23 3.12
CA ALA A 208 -11.87 -5.78 3.20
C ALA A 208 -10.85 -5.35 4.27
N GLY A 209 -10.55 -4.05 4.31
CA GLY A 209 -9.85 -3.46 5.43
C GLY A 209 -8.38 -3.15 5.20
N SER A 210 -7.91 -2.19 5.97
CA SER A 210 -6.52 -1.77 6.11
C SER A 210 -6.32 -1.30 7.54
N VAL A 211 -5.07 -1.14 7.96
CA VAL A 211 -4.73 -0.70 9.31
C VAL A 211 -3.72 0.43 9.22
N ILE A 212 -3.92 1.44 10.04
CA ILE A 212 -2.98 2.54 10.24
C ILE A 212 -2.24 2.25 11.55
N VAL A 213 -0.91 2.38 11.58
CA VAL A 213 -0.10 2.28 12.80
C VAL A 213 0.69 3.56 13.03
N GLY A 214 0.95 3.91 14.29
CA GLY A 214 1.71 5.10 14.65
C GLY A 214 1.79 5.35 16.15
N SER A 215 2.06 6.60 16.54
CA SER A 215 2.00 7.02 17.95
C SER A 215 0.56 7.06 18.46
N GLN A 216 0.36 6.91 19.77
CA GLN A 216 -0.99 7.00 20.37
C GLN A 216 -1.66 8.35 20.08
N PRO A 217 -1.01 9.52 20.26
CA PRO A 217 -1.65 10.81 19.95
C PRO A 217 -2.06 10.95 18.49
N PHE A 218 -1.24 10.42 17.57
CA PHE A 218 -1.58 10.38 16.15
C PHE A 218 -2.82 9.52 15.89
N ILE A 219 -2.85 8.28 16.42
CA ILE A 219 -3.98 7.37 16.24
C ILE A 219 -5.27 7.94 16.84
N ASP A 220 -5.20 8.64 17.97
CA ASP A 220 -6.36 9.31 18.56
C ASP A 220 -6.93 10.37 17.60
N GLN A 221 -6.05 11.15 16.95
CA GLN A 221 -6.45 12.13 15.95
C GLN A 221 -7.04 11.46 14.70
N VAL A 222 -6.38 10.42 14.18
CA VAL A 222 -6.86 9.65 13.03
C VAL A 222 -8.23 9.02 13.32
N ARG A 223 -8.49 8.55 14.55
CA ARG A 223 -9.80 8.00 14.95
C ARG A 223 -10.92 9.04 14.81
N ARG A 224 -10.65 10.31 15.11
CA ARG A 224 -11.60 11.42 14.88
C ARG A 224 -11.82 11.65 13.38
N VAL A 225 -10.76 11.65 12.59
CA VAL A 225 -10.84 11.81 11.13
C VAL A 225 -11.61 10.63 10.50
N ARG A 226 -11.33 9.39 10.91
CA ARG A 226 -12.07 8.19 10.49
C ARG A 226 -13.57 8.35 10.77
N LYS A 227 -13.94 8.90 11.94
CA LYS A 227 -15.35 9.16 12.27
C LYS A 227 -15.99 10.19 11.34
N MET A 228 -15.26 11.24 10.97
CA MET A 228 -15.69 12.28 10.02
C MET A 228 -15.87 11.73 8.60
N LEU A 229 -14.94 10.90 8.14
CA LEU A 229 -14.96 10.25 6.82
C LEU A 229 -15.97 9.09 6.71
N GLY A 230 -16.69 8.76 7.79
CA GLY A 230 -17.68 7.69 7.81
C GLY A 230 -17.10 6.27 7.96
N GLY A 231 -15.83 6.13 8.34
CA GLY A 231 -15.19 4.83 8.57
C GLY A 231 -15.41 4.21 9.94
N GLY A 232 -16.06 4.93 10.87
CA GLY A 232 -16.40 4.42 12.20
C GLY A 232 -17.58 3.45 12.13
N MET A 233 -17.27 2.16 11.97
CA MET A 233 -18.23 1.06 11.87
C MET A 233 -18.67 0.56 13.27
N ARG A 234 -19.64 -0.35 13.31
CA ARG A 234 -20.15 -0.97 14.55
C ARG A 234 -19.42 -2.28 14.84
N GLN A 235 -20.09 -3.41 14.61
CA GLN A 235 -19.54 -4.76 14.80
C GLN A 235 -18.57 -5.14 13.68
N ALA A 236 -17.49 -4.37 13.52
CA ALA A 236 -16.47 -4.57 12.51
C ALA A 236 -15.52 -5.74 12.83
N GLY A 237 -15.65 -6.34 14.01
CA GLY A 237 -14.92 -7.54 14.43
C GLY A 237 -15.03 -8.70 13.44
N VAL A 238 -16.15 -8.77 12.70
CA VAL A 238 -16.32 -9.75 11.60
C VAL A 238 -15.21 -9.58 10.56
N LEU A 239 -14.84 -8.36 10.18
CA LEU A 239 -13.75 -8.11 9.22
C LEU A 239 -12.39 -8.28 9.89
N ALA A 240 -12.26 -7.84 11.15
CA ALA A 240 -11.01 -7.91 11.89
C ALA A 240 -10.55 -9.34 12.17
N ALA A 241 -11.47 -10.29 12.33
CA ALA A 241 -11.16 -11.70 12.51
C ALA A 241 -10.38 -12.29 11.33
N ALA A 242 -10.76 -11.94 10.10
CA ALA A 242 -9.97 -12.32 8.92
C ALA A 242 -8.58 -11.65 8.94
N GLY A 243 -8.49 -10.41 9.43
CA GLY A 243 -7.24 -9.69 9.61
C GLY A 243 -6.28 -10.39 10.56
N LEU A 244 -6.77 -10.91 11.69
CA LEU A 244 -5.94 -11.68 12.64
C LEU A 244 -5.36 -12.95 11.98
N VAL A 245 -6.21 -13.74 11.32
CA VAL A 245 -5.76 -14.92 10.56
C VAL A 245 -4.73 -14.53 9.49
N ALA A 246 -4.93 -13.39 8.82
CA ALA A 246 -4.00 -12.91 7.81
C ALA A 246 -2.61 -12.58 8.38
N LEU A 247 -2.56 -11.91 9.54
CA LEU A 247 -1.31 -11.54 10.18
C LEU A 247 -0.56 -12.76 10.74
N ASP A 248 -1.25 -13.83 11.10
CA ASP A 248 -0.63 -15.04 11.65
C ASP A 248 -0.25 -16.08 10.58
N GLU A 249 -0.99 -16.17 9.46
CA GLU A 249 -0.81 -17.26 8.49
C GLU A 249 -0.41 -16.81 7.08
N MET A 250 -0.71 -15.56 6.70
CA MET A 250 -0.66 -15.15 5.28
C MET A 250 0.60 -14.38 4.89
N ILE A 251 1.41 -13.90 5.84
CA ILE A 251 2.62 -13.12 5.57
C ILE A 251 3.70 -13.99 4.90
N ASP A 252 4.11 -15.09 5.52
CA ASP A 252 5.25 -15.89 5.04
C ASP A 252 5.02 -16.48 3.64
N ARG A 253 3.78 -16.89 3.35
CA ARG A 253 3.41 -17.44 2.04
C ARG A 253 3.46 -16.43 0.90
N LEU A 254 3.65 -15.13 1.16
CA LEU A 254 3.89 -14.14 0.10
C LEU A 254 5.15 -14.48 -0.70
N ALA A 255 6.11 -15.21 -0.10
CA ALA A 255 7.28 -15.73 -0.81
C ALA A 255 6.92 -16.68 -1.97
N ASP A 256 5.81 -17.42 -1.84
CA ASP A 256 5.31 -18.26 -2.93
C ASP A 256 4.81 -17.41 -4.09
N ASP A 257 4.14 -16.29 -3.78
CA ASP A 257 3.61 -15.38 -4.79
C ASP A 257 4.77 -14.70 -5.54
N HIS A 258 5.87 -14.35 -4.85
CA HIS A 258 7.11 -13.86 -5.48
C HIS A 258 7.76 -14.91 -6.37
N THR A 259 7.81 -16.17 -5.90
CA THR A 259 8.36 -17.29 -6.68
C THR A 259 7.56 -17.52 -7.96
N ARG A 260 6.22 -17.47 -7.87
CA ARG A 260 5.33 -17.58 -9.04
C ARG A 260 5.51 -16.42 -10.01
N ALA A 261 5.64 -15.19 -9.52
CA ALA A 261 5.89 -14.02 -10.37
C ALA A 261 7.21 -14.14 -11.14
N ARG A 262 8.29 -14.58 -10.48
CA ARG A 262 9.58 -14.84 -11.16
C ARG A 262 9.47 -15.94 -12.21
N HIS A 263 8.81 -17.05 -11.90
CA HIS A 263 8.61 -18.12 -12.89
C HIS A 263 7.76 -17.65 -14.08
N LEU A 264 6.71 -16.84 -13.82
CA LEU A 264 5.88 -16.26 -14.87
C LEU A 264 6.69 -15.32 -15.77
N ALA A 265 7.50 -14.43 -15.19
CA ALA A 265 8.37 -13.53 -15.94
C ALA A 265 9.37 -14.29 -16.82
N GLN A 266 10.03 -15.32 -16.27
CA GLN A 266 10.96 -16.17 -17.01
C GLN A 266 10.29 -16.87 -18.20
N ALA A 267 9.09 -17.42 -18.01
CA ALA A 267 8.36 -18.08 -19.08
C ALA A 267 7.89 -17.10 -20.16
N LEU A 268 7.35 -15.94 -19.76
CA LEU A 268 6.90 -14.91 -20.69
C LEU A 268 8.07 -14.28 -21.46
N GLY A 269 9.23 -14.10 -20.83
CA GLY A 269 10.44 -13.55 -21.48
C GLY A 269 11.03 -14.45 -22.57
N GLN A 270 10.64 -15.72 -22.64
CA GLN A 270 11.03 -16.62 -23.74
C GLN A 270 10.15 -16.47 -24.98
N ILE A 271 9.04 -15.73 -24.89
CA ILE A 271 8.11 -15.52 -26.00
C ILE A 271 8.60 -14.31 -26.82
N LYS A 272 8.92 -14.54 -28.10
CA LYS A 272 9.28 -13.47 -29.03
C LYS A 272 8.16 -12.43 -29.10
N GLY A 273 8.51 -11.15 -28.96
CA GLY A 273 7.56 -10.04 -28.95
C GLY A 273 7.10 -9.60 -27.57
N ILE A 274 7.57 -10.25 -26.49
CA ILE A 274 7.30 -9.87 -25.10
C ILE A 274 8.61 -9.44 -24.43
N HIS A 275 8.58 -8.27 -23.81
CA HIS A 275 9.68 -7.73 -23.02
C HIS A 275 9.23 -7.53 -21.57
N ILE A 276 9.94 -8.13 -20.62
CA ILE A 276 9.70 -7.96 -19.18
C ILE A 276 10.39 -6.70 -18.70
N LEU A 277 9.62 -5.77 -18.14
CA LEU A 277 10.08 -4.45 -17.72
C LEU A 277 10.81 -4.47 -16.37
N ASN A 278 10.53 -5.47 -15.53
CA ASN A 278 11.09 -5.62 -14.20
C ASN A 278 11.67 -7.03 -14.02
N ASP A 279 12.64 -7.44 -14.86
CA ASP A 279 13.26 -8.77 -14.79
C ASP A 279 14.56 -8.76 -13.94
N PRO A 280 14.68 -9.59 -12.88
CA PRO A 280 13.62 -10.40 -12.27
C PRO A 280 12.64 -9.54 -11.45
N PRO A 281 11.36 -9.95 -11.35
CA PRO A 281 10.39 -9.25 -10.52
C PRO A 281 10.83 -9.17 -9.05
N PRO A 282 10.78 -7.99 -8.42
CA PRO A 282 11.20 -7.82 -7.03
C PRO A 282 10.25 -8.52 -6.06
N THR A 283 8.94 -8.52 -6.37
CA THR A 283 7.88 -9.09 -5.53
C THR A 283 6.85 -9.85 -6.36
N ASN A 284 5.54 -9.63 -6.15
CA ASN A 284 4.45 -10.37 -6.77
C ASN A 284 3.94 -9.76 -8.08
N MET A 285 4.66 -8.83 -8.72
CA MET A 285 4.19 -8.16 -9.93
C MET A 285 5.11 -8.38 -11.12
N VAL A 286 4.55 -8.85 -12.23
CA VAL A 286 5.24 -8.90 -13.53
C VAL A 286 4.71 -7.77 -14.39
N TYR A 287 5.61 -6.90 -14.85
CA TYR A 287 5.31 -5.89 -15.84
C TYR A 287 5.88 -6.34 -17.17
N MET A 288 5.03 -6.44 -18.18
CA MET A 288 5.47 -6.78 -19.53
C MET A 288 4.99 -5.74 -20.53
N ARG A 289 5.72 -5.62 -21.62
CA ARG A 289 5.39 -4.81 -22.78
C ARG A 289 5.51 -5.63 -24.04
N LEU A 290 4.61 -5.40 -25.00
CA LEU A 290 4.76 -5.95 -26.35
C LEU A 290 5.78 -5.14 -27.15
N ASP A 291 6.61 -5.81 -27.94
CA ASP A 291 7.53 -5.14 -28.87
C ASP A 291 6.75 -4.25 -29.86
N SER A 292 7.36 -3.16 -30.31
CA SER A 292 6.70 -2.14 -31.13
C SER A 292 6.25 -2.64 -32.51
N ASP A 293 6.80 -3.76 -32.99
CA ASP A 293 6.43 -4.41 -34.25
C ASP A 293 5.22 -5.36 -34.10
N ILE A 294 4.76 -5.63 -32.88
CA ILE A 294 3.57 -6.42 -32.61
C ILE A 294 2.31 -5.58 -32.88
N THR A 295 1.48 -6.03 -33.83
CA THR A 295 0.23 -5.36 -34.24
C THR A 295 -0.99 -5.76 -33.41
N LEU A 296 -0.81 -6.63 -32.42
CA LEU A 296 -1.87 -7.05 -31.52
C LEU A 296 -2.25 -5.90 -30.59
N THR A 297 -3.52 -5.50 -30.59
CA THR A 297 -4.00 -4.45 -29.68
C THR A 297 -4.16 -5.01 -28.26
N ASP A 298 -4.11 -4.11 -27.27
CA ASP A 298 -4.33 -4.47 -25.86
C ASP A 298 -5.64 -5.22 -25.67
N GLU A 299 -6.72 -4.76 -26.30
CA GLU A 299 -8.05 -5.38 -26.21
C GLU A 299 -8.06 -6.79 -26.79
N LYS A 300 -7.36 -7.01 -27.91
CA LYS A 300 -7.30 -8.34 -28.54
C LYS A 300 -6.48 -9.31 -27.70
N LEU A 301 -5.37 -8.87 -27.10
CA LEU A 301 -4.61 -9.72 -26.18
C LEU A 301 -5.44 -10.08 -24.95
N ILE A 302 -6.06 -9.09 -24.30
CA ILE A 302 -6.91 -9.29 -23.11
C ILE A 302 -8.07 -10.25 -23.43
N ALA A 303 -8.77 -10.05 -24.55
CA ALA A 303 -9.87 -10.92 -24.98
C ALA A 303 -9.39 -12.33 -25.32
N GLY A 304 -8.23 -12.46 -25.97
CA GLY A 304 -7.62 -13.75 -26.27
C GLY A 304 -7.25 -14.55 -25.02
N CYS A 305 -6.64 -13.90 -24.03
CA CYS A 305 -6.36 -14.49 -22.72
C CYS A 305 -7.67 -14.91 -22.02
N ALA A 306 -8.69 -14.05 -22.03
CA ALA A 306 -9.97 -14.32 -21.38
C ALA A 306 -10.69 -15.53 -22.00
N ALA A 307 -10.61 -15.71 -23.32
CA ALA A 307 -11.13 -16.89 -24.01
C ALA A 307 -10.43 -18.20 -23.59
N GLN A 308 -9.21 -18.11 -23.06
CA GLN A 308 -8.46 -19.23 -22.47
C GLN A 308 -8.61 -19.33 -20.94
N GLY A 309 -9.51 -18.54 -20.33
CA GLY A 309 -9.72 -18.53 -18.89
C GLY A 309 -8.67 -17.76 -18.09
N ILE A 310 -7.88 -16.90 -18.74
CA ILE A 310 -6.85 -16.04 -18.11
C ILE A 310 -7.31 -14.59 -18.15
N VAL A 311 -7.42 -13.95 -16.99
CA VAL A 311 -7.85 -12.55 -16.88
C VAL A 311 -6.66 -11.68 -16.54
N ILE A 312 -6.33 -10.75 -17.42
CA ILE A 312 -5.21 -9.80 -17.27
C ILE A 312 -5.70 -8.36 -17.42
N ARG A 313 -4.86 -7.39 -17.06
CA ARG A 313 -5.08 -5.97 -17.33
C ARG A 313 -3.85 -5.36 -17.98
N GLY A 314 -4.07 -4.51 -18.97
CA GLY A 314 -3.04 -3.68 -19.57
C GLY A 314 -3.62 -2.44 -20.20
N ARG A 315 -2.73 -1.49 -20.50
CA ARG A 315 -3.06 -0.28 -21.24
C ARG A 315 -1.78 0.29 -21.87
N ASN A 316 -1.92 0.82 -23.08
CA ASN A 316 -0.83 1.42 -23.85
C ASN A 316 0.34 0.46 -24.06
N GLY A 317 0.04 -0.81 -24.36
CA GLY A 317 1.05 -1.84 -24.60
C GLY A 317 1.78 -2.33 -23.35
N VAL A 318 1.42 -1.86 -22.15
CA VAL A 318 1.99 -2.32 -20.88
C VAL A 318 0.94 -3.10 -20.10
N PHE A 319 1.31 -4.31 -19.67
CA PHE A 319 0.44 -5.22 -18.94
C PHE A 319 1.05 -5.51 -17.57
N ARG A 320 0.19 -5.45 -16.56
CA ARG A 320 0.55 -5.77 -15.17
C ARG A 320 -0.13 -7.08 -14.80
N LEU A 321 0.67 -8.06 -14.42
CA LEU A 321 0.22 -9.37 -13.94
C LEU A 321 0.62 -9.52 -12.48
N VAL A 322 -0.33 -9.87 -11.61
CA VAL A 322 -0.16 -9.97 -10.15
C VAL A 322 -0.74 -11.26 -9.63
#